data_AF-W2R3A3-F1
#
_entry.id   AF-W2R3A3-F1
#
_cell.length_a   1.000
_cell.length_b   1.000
_cell.length_c   1.000
_cell.angle_alpha   90.00
_cell.angle_beta   90.00
_cell.angle_gamma   90.00
#
_symmetry.space_group_name_H-M   'P 1'
#
loop_
_entity.id
_entity.type
_entity.pdbx_description
1 polymer ?
#
loop_
_entity_poly.entity_id
_entity_poly.type
_entity_poly.pdbx_seq_one_letter_code
_entity_poly.pdbx_strand_id
1 'polypeptide(L)'
;MSLECAWEHWCCGDPPGQYGPFRFLQWHDFSDSKKRKRLSHYRCMMMEVQTRAMANFYWYERPTVEQARAMLVNVLPELPISDVTAKNRQRRKQQLKWSSVLQEIRENRRRVNN
;
A
#
# COMPACT_ATOMS: atom_id res chain seq x y z
N MET A 1 1.68 5.06 10.06
CA MET A 1 1.63 5.46 8.65
C MET A 1 0.36 4.92 8.04
N SER A 2 -0.45 5.80 7.46
CA SER A 2 -1.64 5.47 6.70
C SER A 2 -1.28 4.71 5.41
N LEU A 3 -2.29 4.16 4.73
CA LEU A 3 -2.12 3.57 3.41
C LEU A 3 -1.73 4.62 2.37
N GLU A 4 -2.33 5.80 2.44
CA GLU A 4 -1.99 6.94 1.59
C GLU A 4 -0.52 7.33 1.69
N CYS A 5 -0.01 7.65 2.88
CA CYS A 5 1.39 8.03 3.04
C CYS A 5 2.35 6.87 2.69
N ALA A 6 1.93 5.63 2.93
CA ALA A 6 2.72 4.47 2.49
C ALA A 6 2.84 4.43 0.96
N TRP A 7 1.73 4.63 0.27
CA TRP A 7 1.71 4.63 -1.19
C TRP A 7 2.51 5.80 -1.77
N GLU A 8 2.39 6.99 -1.17
CA GLU A 8 3.23 8.15 -1.53
C GLU A 8 4.71 7.82 -1.40
N HIS A 9 5.15 7.21 -0.29
CA HIS A 9 6.55 6.80 -0.13
C HIS A 9 6.97 5.71 -1.13
N TRP A 10 6.07 4.80 -1.49
CA TRP A 10 6.33 3.78 -2.53
C TRP A 10 6.60 4.40 -3.90
N CYS A 11 5.83 5.42 -4.24
CA CYS A 11 5.83 6.10 -5.53
C CYS A 11 6.87 7.22 -5.64
N CYS A 12 7.00 8.06 -4.62
CA CYS A 12 7.75 9.31 -4.65
C CYS A 12 8.93 9.33 -3.69
N GLY A 13 8.95 8.44 -2.69
CA GLY A 13 9.97 8.41 -1.65
C GLY A 13 9.62 9.31 -0.47
N ASP A 14 10.62 9.61 0.36
CA ASP A 14 10.51 10.47 1.54
C ASP A 14 11.55 11.59 1.41
N PRO A 15 11.20 12.75 0.80
CA PRO A 15 12.13 13.84 0.57
C PRO A 15 12.75 14.41 1.86
N PRO A 16 12.00 14.63 2.97
CA PRO A 16 12.59 14.99 4.26
C PRO A 16 13.63 13.98 4.76
N GLY A 17 13.40 12.69 4.53
CA GLY A 17 14.33 11.61 4.86
C GLY A 17 15.46 11.41 3.84
N GLN A 18 15.47 12.15 2.72
CA GLN A 18 16.37 11.97 1.57
C GLN A 18 16.33 10.56 0.97
N TYR A 19 15.18 9.90 1.04
CA TYR A 19 14.98 8.58 0.45
C TYR A 19 14.24 8.70 -0.88
N GLY A 20 14.79 8.07 -1.92
CA GLY A 20 14.06 7.84 -3.17
C GLY A 20 12.85 6.92 -2.98
N PRO A 21 12.09 6.64 -4.06
CA PRO A 21 10.89 5.80 -3.98
C PRO A 21 11.15 4.45 -3.33
N PHE A 22 10.32 4.09 -2.35
CA PHE A 22 10.52 2.88 -1.54
C PHE A 22 10.39 1.60 -2.36
N ARG A 23 9.80 1.65 -3.56
CA ARG A 23 9.78 0.52 -4.49
C ARG A 23 11.17 0.03 -4.90
N PHE A 24 12.19 0.88 -4.82
CA PHE A 24 13.57 0.54 -5.14
C PHE A 24 14.38 0.02 -3.95
N LEU A 25 13.92 0.26 -2.71
CA LEU A 25 14.59 -0.22 -1.51
C LEU A 25 14.71 -1.74 -1.50
N GLN A 26 15.89 -2.26 -1.25
CA GLN A 26 16.23 -3.68 -1.17
C GLN A 26 16.44 -4.14 0.27
N TRP A 27 16.49 -5.46 0.45
CA TRP A 27 16.68 -6.04 1.78
C TRP A 27 18.05 -5.72 2.39
N HIS A 28 19.09 -5.58 1.57
CA HIS A 28 20.46 -5.28 2.02
C HIS A 28 20.65 -3.83 2.47
N ASP A 29 19.71 -2.94 2.15
CA ASP A 29 19.68 -1.56 2.66
C ASP A 29 19.43 -1.51 4.18
N PHE A 30 19.08 -2.66 4.79
CA PHE A 30 18.74 -2.77 6.21
C PHE A 30 19.59 -3.82 6.92
N SER A 31 20.41 -3.38 7.88
CA SER A 31 21.16 -4.28 8.77
C SER A 31 20.24 -5.04 9.75
N ASP A 32 19.11 -4.45 10.16
CA ASP A 32 18.16 -5.02 11.12
C ASP A 32 17.15 -5.98 10.47
N SER A 33 17.08 -7.22 10.96
CA SER A 33 16.15 -8.25 10.49
C SER A 33 14.67 -7.86 10.67
N LYS A 34 14.33 -7.09 11.71
CA LYS A 34 12.97 -6.58 11.93
C LYS A 34 12.58 -5.57 10.85
N LYS A 35 13.50 -4.68 10.47
CA LYS A 35 13.30 -3.72 9.36
C LYS A 35 13.14 -4.46 8.03
N ARG A 36 13.96 -5.48 7.77
CA ARG A 36 13.85 -6.35 6.58
C ARG A 36 12.48 -7.04 6.50
N LYS A 37 12.00 -7.62 7.60
CA LYS A 37 10.65 -8.23 7.67
C LYS A 37 9.55 -7.20 7.41
N ARG A 38 9.69 -6.00 7.99
CA ARG A 38 8.75 -4.90 7.76
C ARG A 38 8.72 -4.46 6.29
N LEU A 39 9.87 -4.35 5.63
CA LEU A 39 9.97 -4.07 4.19
C LEU A 39 9.28 -5.15 3.36
N SER A 40 9.44 -6.42 3.70
CA SER A 40 8.75 -7.52 3.00
C SER A 40 7.22 -7.39 3.09
N HIS A 41 6.67 -7.14 4.29
CA HIS A 41 5.24 -6.87 4.44
C HIS A 41 4.80 -5.62 3.68
N TYR A 42 5.62 -4.57 3.72
CA TYR A 42 5.36 -3.33 3.02
C TYR A 42 5.24 -3.54 1.51
N ARG A 43 6.25 -4.21 0.90
CA ARG A 43 6.26 -4.59 -0.51
C ARG A 43 5.04 -5.41 -0.88
N CYS A 44 4.66 -6.39 -0.05
CA CYS A 44 3.46 -7.19 -0.30
C CYS A 44 2.20 -6.32 -0.43
N MET A 45 2.03 -5.33 0.46
CA MET A 45 0.90 -4.40 0.40
C MET A 45 0.98 -3.44 -0.79
N MET A 46 2.14 -2.81 -1.03
CA MET A 46 2.26 -1.82 -2.10
C MET A 46 2.21 -2.46 -3.49
N MET A 47 2.78 -3.66 -3.66
CA MET A 47 2.65 -4.42 -4.91
C MET A 47 1.19 -4.79 -5.20
N GLU A 48 0.39 -5.07 -4.17
CA GLU A 48 -1.05 -5.32 -4.35
C GLU A 48 -1.77 -4.13 -4.98
N VAL A 49 -1.41 -2.92 -4.56
CA VAL A 49 -1.92 -1.66 -5.11
C VAL A 49 -1.34 -1.42 -6.51
N GLN A 50 -0.03 -1.58 -6.68
CA GLN A 50 0.65 -1.36 -7.95
C GLN A 50 0.13 -2.28 -9.06
N THR A 51 -0.02 -3.58 -8.80
CA THR A 51 -0.52 -4.53 -9.81
C THR A 51 -1.92 -4.13 -10.30
N ARG A 52 -2.81 -3.66 -9.42
CA ARG A 52 -4.13 -3.15 -9.81
C ARG A 52 -4.04 -1.83 -10.56
N ALA A 53 -3.20 -0.90 -10.11
CA ALA A 53 -2.98 0.36 -10.82
C ALA A 53 -2.48 0.12 -12.26
N MET A 54 -1.56 -0.85 -12.43
CA MET A 54 -1.04 -1.23 -13.74
C MET A 54 -2.10 -1.94 -14.60
N ALA A 55 -2.85 -2.89 -14.02
CA ALA A 55 -3.90 -3.62 -14.73
C ALA A 55 -5.01 -2.69 -15.27
N ASN A 56 -5.30 -1.60 -14.57
CA ASN A 56 -6.32 -0.62 -14.96
C ASN A 56 -5.75 0.65 -15.60
N PHE A 57 -4.49 0.65 -16.05
CA PHE A 57 -3.84 1.76 -16.75
C PHE A 57 -3.77 3.09 -15.98
N TYR A 58 -3.83 3.05 -14.66
CA TYR A 58 -3.66 4.24 -13.81
C TYR A 58 -2.19 4.49 -13.44
N TRP A 59 -1.29 3.55 -13.75
CA TRP A 59 0.12 3.62 -13.32
C TRP A 59 0.90 4.74 -14.01
N TYR A 60 1.59 5.54 -13.20
CA TYR A 60 2.61 6.49 -13.63
C TYR A 60 3.98 6.02 -13.15
N GLU A 61 4.97 6.01 -14.06
CA GLU A 61 6.32 5.54 -13.72
C GLU A 61 7.06 6.49 -12.77
N ARG A 62 6.83 7.80 -12.89
CA ARG A 62 7.43 8.84 -12.03
C ARG A 62 6.34 9.82 -11.59
N PRO A 63 5.45 9.40 -10.68
CA PRO A 63 4.31 10.21 -10.27
C PRO A 63 4.74 11.37 -9.37
N THR A 64 3.99 12.48 -9.44
CA THR A 64 3.92 13.45 -8.34
C THR A 64 3.12 12.86 -7.16
N VAL A 65 3.14 13.52 -6.01
CA VAL A 65 2.36 13.10 -4.83
C VAL A 65 0.86 13.06 -5.14
N GLU A 66 0.37 14.05 -5.90
CA GLU A 66 -1.03 14.15 -6.32
C GLU A 66 -1.40 13.00 -7.26
N GLN A 67 -0.53 12.67 -8.23
CA GLN A 67 -0.72 11.53 -9.10
C GLN A 67 -0.70 10.21 -8.32
N ALA A 68 0.19 10.07 -7.33
CA ALA A 68 0.22 8.91 -6.45
C ALA A 68 -1.09 8.75 -5.67
N ARG A 69 -1.62 9.83 -5.10
CA ARG A 69 -2.93 9.83 -4.43
C ARG A 69 -4.05 9.41 -5.37
N ALA A 70 -4.09 9.97 -6.58
CA ALA A 70 -5.10 9.63 -7.58
C ALA A 70 -5.05 8.13 -7.96
N MET A 71 -3.85 7.58 -8.17
CA MET A 71 -3.66 6.13 -8.39
C MET A 71 -4.26 5.31 -7.26
N LEU A 72 -4.00 5.68 -6.00
CA LEU A 72 -4.54 4.96 -4.87
C LEU A 72 -6.07 5.02 -4.84
N VAL A 73 -6.65 6.22 -4.98
CA VAL A 73 -8.11 6.42 -4.95
C VAL A 73 -8.80 5.53 -5.98
N ASN A 74 -8.25 5.44 -7.20
CA ASN A 74 -8.81 4.58 -8.25
C ASN A 74 -8.71 3.08 -7.92
N VAL A 75 -7.68 2.66 -7.17
CA VAL A 75 -7.47 1.25 -6.79
C VAL A 75 -8.26 0.86 -5.54
N LEU A 76 -8.64 1.79 -4.66
CA LEU A 76 -9.33 1.50 -3.39
C LEU A 76 -10.60 0.64 -3.53
N PRO A 77 -11.47 0.85 -4.54
CA PRO A 77 -12.67 0.01 -4.74
C PRO A 77 -12.33 -1.44 -5.07
N GLU A 78 -11.18 -1.70 -5.69
CA GLU A 78 -10.75 -3.04 -6.12
C GLU A 78 -9.98 -3.81 -5.04
N LEU A 79 -9.60 -3.14 -3.95
CA LEU A 79 -8.95 -3.81 -2.83
C LEU A 79 -9.99 -4.62 -2.04
N PRO A 80 -9.70 -5.90 -1.71
CA PRO A 80 -10.63 -6.76 -0.97
C PRO A 80 -10.63 -6.38 0.51
N ILE A 81 -11.20 -5.21 0.82
CA ILE A 81 -11.30 -4.59 2.13
C ILE A 81 -12.77 -4.16 2.28
N SER A 82 -13.37 -4.45 3.43
CA SER A 82 -14.75 -4.05 3.70
C SER A 82 -14.87 -2.52 3.80
N ASP A 83 -15.86 -1.97 3.11
CA ASP A 83 -16.24 -0.54 3.22
C ASP A 83 -16.86 -0.20 4.58
N VAL A 84 -17.32 -1.23 5.31
CA VAL A 84 -17.98 -1.07 6.60
C VAL A 84 -17.23 -1.83 7.71
N THR A 85 -17.17 -1.20 8.88
CA THR A 85 -16.81 -1.90 10.12
C THR A 85 -17.89 -2.90 10.52
N ALA A 86 -17.59 -3.84 11.42
CA ALA A 86 -18.58 -4.74 12.03
C ALA A 86 -19.75 -4.01 12.73
N LYS A 87 -19.64 -2.70 12.96
CA LYS A 87 -20.69 -1.83 13.51
C LYS A 87 -21.33 -0.91 12.46
N ASN A 88 -21.27 -1.27 11.17
CA ASN A 88 -21.83 -0.53 10.03
C ASN A 88 -21.35 0.92 9.83
N ARG A 89 -20.23 1.32 10.43
CA ARG A 89 -19.60 2.62 10.14
C ARG A 89 -18.78 2.54 8.85
N GLN A 90 -18.95 3.50 7.95
CA GLN A 90 -18.14 3.66 6.74
C GLN A 90 -16.66 3.85 7.07
N ARG A 91 -15.79 3.24 6.27
CA ARG A 91 -14.33 3.32 6.41
C ARG A 91 -13.71 4.22 5.34
N ARG A 92 -12.86 5.14 5.78
CA ARG A 92 -11.94 5.88 4.89
C ARG A 92 -10.71 5.02 4.61
N LYS A 93 -10.77 4.15 3.60
CA LYS A 93 -9.75 3.13 3.31
C LYS A 93 -8.32 3.69 3.22
N GLN A 94 -8.12 4.85 2.60
CA GLN A 94 -6.79 5.50 2.49
C GLN A 94 -6.18 5.92 3.85
N GLN A 95 -7.02 6.21 4.84
CA GLN A 95 -6.59 6.64 6.18
C GLN A 95 -6.28 5.46 7.11
N LEU A 96 -6.63 4.23 6.71
CA LEU A 96 -6.31 3.03 7.47
C LEU A 96 -4.80 2.83 7.53
N LYS A 97 -4.32 2.20 8.60
CA LYS A 97 -2.92 1.74 8.66
C LYS A 97 -2.71 0.69 7.56
N TRP A 98 -1.70 0.89 6.71
CA TRP A 98 -1.39 -0.05 5.62
C TRP A 98 -1.21 -1.50 6.10
N SER A 99 -0.66 -1.69 7.32
CA SER A 99 -0.45 -3.01 7.92
C SER A 99 -1.75 -3.70 8.30
N SER A 100 -2.75 -2.95 8.74
CA SER A 100 -4.09 -3.46 9.04
C SER A 100 -4.83 -3.82 7.75
N VAL A 101 -4.69 -2.98 6.71
CA VAL A 101 -5.22 -3.28 5.38
C VAL A 101 -4.64 -4.59 4.83
N LEU A 102 -3.32 -4.78 4.93
CA LEU A 102 -2.67 -6.01 4.50
C LEU A 102 -3.18 -7.24 5.26
N GLN A 103 -3.41 -7.12 6.57
CA GLN A 103 -3.97 -8.22 7.37
C GLN A 103 -5.38 -8.60 6.90
N GLU A 104 -6.23 -7.60 6.65
CA GLU A 104 -7.59 -7.83 6.16
C GLU A 104 -7.61 -8.50 4.78
N ILE A 105 -6.76 -8.04 3.85
CA ILE A 105 -6.61 -8.67 2.54
C ILE A 105 -6.18 -10.14 2.69
N ARG A 106 -5.24 -10.43 3.60
CA ARG A 106 -4.78 -11.80 3.87
C ARG A 106 -5.90 -12.66 4.47
N GLU A 107 -6.68 -12.13 5.39
CA GLU A 107 -7.82 -12.84 5.99
C GLU A 107 -8.91 -13.13 4.96
N ASN A 108 -9.26 -12.16 4.11
CA ASN A 108 -10.25 -12.33 3.06
C ASN A 108 -9.81 -13.39 2.04
N ARG A 109 -8.52 -13.43 1.66
CA ARG A 109 -7.98 -14.50 0.80
C ARG A 109 -8.10 -15.89 1.42
N ARG A 110 -7.89 -16.02 2.74
CA ARG A 110 -8.05 -17.31 3.44
C ARG A 110 -9.51 -17.77 3.46
N ARG A 111 -10.45 -16.82 3.58
CA ARG A 111 -11.89 -17.13 3.57
C ARG A 111 -12.39 -17.58 2.20
N VAL A 112 -11.83 -17.05 1.11
CA VAL A 112 -12.20 -17.44 -0.27
C VAL A 112 -11.64 -18.82 -0.64
N ASN A 113 -10.50 -19.21 -0.05
CA ASN A 113 -9.84 -20.49 -0.34
C ASN A 113 -10.28 -21.65 0.58
N ASN A 114 -11.21 -21.40 1.51
CA ASN A 114 -11.84 -22.40 2.38
C ASN A 114 -13.27 -22.65 1.91
#